data_AF-A0A1F5N0N7-F1
#
_entry.id   AF-A0A1F5N0N7-F1
#
_cell.length_a   1.000
_cell.length_b   1.000
_cell.length_c   1.000
_cell.angle_alpha   90.00
_cell.angle_beta   90.00
_cell.angle_gamma   90.00
#
_symmetry.space_group_name_H-M   'P 1'
#
loop_
_entity.id
_entity.type
_entity.pdbx_description
1 polymer ?
#
loop_
_entity_poly.entity_id
_entity_poly.type
_entity_poly.pdbx_seq_one_letter_code
_entity_poly.pdbx_strand_id
1 'polypeptide(L)'
;MMTVNISLPKNLYKDIKETIKERGYSSVSELMRDAVRRVIYPELTENGFTPEFEEAVLRSAKGSVDEKDVWETPEDIDKYFAKLRKIHRSK
;
A
#
# COMPACT_ATOMS: atom_id res chain seq x y z
N MET A 1 3.15 16.88 -6.07
CA MET A 1 2.20 16.17 -6.96
C MET A 1 1.84 17.14 -8.09
N MET A 2 1.79 16.69 -9.35
CA MET A 2 1.46 17.53 -10.50
C MET A 2 0.08 17.16 -11.03
N THR A 3 -0.75 18.14 -11.35
CA THR A 3 -2.08 17.92 -11.94
C THR A 3 -1.96 17.87 -13.45
N VAL A 4 -2.53 16.84 -14.06
CA VAL A 4 -2.63 16.70 -15.52
C VAL A 4 -4.10 16.64 -15.89
N ASN A 5 -4.55 17.55 -16.76
CA ASN A 5 -5.90 17.55 -17.29
C ASN A 5 -5.92 16.79 -18.62
N ILE A 6 -6.80 15.80 -18.73
CA ILE A 6 -6.97 15.00 -19.96
C ILE A 6 -8.44 14.97 -20.36
N SER A 7 -8.70 14.88 -21.67
CA SER A 7 -10.03 14.64 -22.20
C SER A 7 -10.15 13.20 -22.67
N LEU A 8 -11.27 12.55 -22.36
CA LEU A 8 -11.52 11.15 -22.68
C LEU A 8 -12.84 11.03 -23.45
N PRO A 9 -12.95 10.07 -24.38
CA PRO A 9 -14.22 9.70 -24.97
C PRO A 9 -15.24 9.33 -23.89
N LYS A 10 -16.52 9.70 -24.09
CA LYS A 10 -17.58 9.47 -23.09
C LYS A 10 -17.72 7.99 -22.71
N ASN A 11 -17.61 7.09 -23.68
CA ASN A 11 -17.72 5.65 -23.45
C ASN A 11 -16.55 5.15 -22.60
N LEU A 12 -15.32 5.53 -22.94
CA LEU A 12 -14.14 5.16 -22.16
C LEU A 12 -14.23 5.67 -20.71
N TYR A 13 -14.74 6.88 -20.49
CA TYR A 13 -14.93 7.39 -19.14
C TYR A 13 -15.98 6.61 -18.34
N LYS A 14 -17.01 6.07 -19.02
CA LYS A 14 -17.98 5.16 -18.40
C LYS A 14 -17.31 3.85 -17.99
N ASP A 15 -16.52 3.25 -18.88
CA ASP A 15 -15.81 1.99 -18.64
C ASP A 15 -14.80 2.14 -17.47
N ILE A 16 -14.13 3.30 -17.39
CA ILE A 16 -13.27 3.66 -16.26
C ILE A 16 -14.04 3.65 -14.94
N LYS A 17 -15.24 4.24 -14.90
CA LYS A 17 -16.06 4.26 -13.68
C LYS A 17 -16.52 2.88 -13.25
N GLU A 18 -16.79 1.99 -14.20
CA GLU A 18 -17.13 0.59 -13.93
C GLU A 18 -15.90 -0.14 -13.37
N THR A 19 -14.75 0.01 -14.03
CA THR A 19 -13.47 -0.58 -13.60
C THR A 19 -13.08 -0.16 -12.17
N ILE A 20 -13.29 1.11 -11.80
CA ILE A 20 -13.03 1.60 -10.45
C ILE A 20 -13.81 0.82 -9.40
N LYS A 21 -15.08 0.48 -9.66
CA LYS A 21 -15.91 -0.29 -8.73
C LYS A 21 -15.48 -1.74 -8.67
N GLU A 22 -15.21 -2.35 -9.83
CA GLU A 22 -14.84 -3.77 -9.92
C GLU A 22 -13.49 -4.07 -9.28
N ARG A 23 -12.51 -3.16 -9.46
CA ARG A 23 -11.14 -3.34 -8.94
C ARG A 23 -10.88 -2.60 -7.63
N GLY A 24 -11.88 -1.92 -7.08
CA GLY A 24 -11.80 -1.28 -5.77
C GLY A 24 -10.88 -0.05 -5.70
N TYR A 25 -10.68 0.66 -6.81
CA TYR A 25 -9.93 1.92 -6.78
C TYR A 25 -10.73 3.02 -6.06
N SER A 26 -10.03 3.93 -5.37
CA SER A 26 -10.65 5.08 -4.69
C SER A 26 -11.03 6.21 -5.65
N SER A 27 -10.34 6.32 -6.78
CA SER A 27 -10.54 7.42 -7.73
C SER A 27 -10.04 7.09 -9.14
N VAL A 28 -10.52 7.86 -10.14
CA VAL A 28 -10.01 7.82 -11.52
C VAL A 28 -8.50 8.08 -11.55
N SER A 29 -8.03 9.07 -10.79
CA SER A 29 -6.61 9.42 -10.74
C SER A 29 -5.73 8.28 -10.20
N GLU A 30 -6.26 7.44 -9.31
CA GLU A 30 -5.55 6.27 -8.81
C GLU A 30 -5.40 5.20 -9.88
N LEU A 31 -6.50 4.85 -10.55
CA LEU A 31 -6.47 3.92 -11.69
C LEU A 31 -5.52 4.41 -12.78
N MET A 32 -5.56 5.70 -13.12
CA MET A 32 -4.67 6.28 -14.13
C MET A 32 -3.20 6.20 -13.71
N ARG A 33 -2.88 6.48 -12.43
CA ARG A 33 -1.50 6.32 -11.93
C ARG A 33 -1.04 4.87 -11.99
N ASP A 34 -1.91 3.92 -11.70
CA ASP A 34 -1.60 2.49 -11.80
C ASP A 34 -1.35 2.05 -13.25
N ALA A 35 -2.25 2.42 -14.16
CA ALA A 35 -2.12 2.13 -15.58
C ALA A 35 -0.82 2.74 -16.16
N VAL A 36 -0.52 4.00 -15.85
CA VAL A 36 0.71 4.67 -16.30
C VAL A 36 1.95 3.97 -15.71
N ARG A 37 1.93 3.58 -14.43
CA ARG A 37 3.05 2.83 -13.83
C ARG A 37 3.31 1.53 -14.56
N ARG A 38 2.28 0.74 -14.87
CA ARG A 38 2.42 -0.54 -15.60
C ARG A 38 2.97 -0.37 -17.01
N VAL A 39 2.63 0.74 -17.67
CA VAL A 39 3.14 1.05 -19.02
C VAL A 39 4.61 1.46 -18.99
N ILE A 40 5.01 2.27 -18.00
CA ILE A 40 6.38 2.82 -17.91
C ILE A 40 7.35 1.81 -17.29
N TYR A 41 6.89 1.00 -16.34
CA TYR A 41 7.71 0.06 -15.57
C TYR A 41 7.13 -1.36 -15.73
N PRO A 42 7.45 -2.04 -16.85
CA PRO A 42 6.89 -3.36 -17.16
C PRO A 42 7.36 -4.45 -16.20
N GLU A 43 8.49 -4.25 -15.51
CA GLU A 43 9.01 -5.16 -14.48
C GLU A 43 8.24 -5.12 -13.14
N LEU A 44 7.25 -4.21 -12.99
CA LEU A 44 6.45 -4.18 -11.78
C LEU A 44 5.52 -5.40 -11.68
N THR A 45 5.36 -5.90 -10.47
CA THR A 45 4.46 -7.00 -10.16
C THR A 45 2.99 -6.57 -10.22
N GLU A 46 2.06 -7.51 -10.09
CA GLU A 46 0.62 -7.20 -10.13
C GLU A 46 0.20 -6.15 -9.09
N ASN A 47 0.91 -6.09 -7.96
CA ASN A 47 0.68 -5.14 -6.88
C ASN A 47 1.41 -3.80 -7.07
N GLY A 48 2.11 -3.62 -8.20
CA GLY A 48 2.86 -2.39 -8.50
C GLY A 48 4.17 -2.27 -7.70
N PHE A 49 4.68 -3.37 -7.17
CA PHE A 49 5.98 -3.43 -6.50
C PHE A 49 7.07 -3.91 -7.44
N THR A 50 8.34 -3.70 -7.08
CA THR A 50 9.40 -4.49 -7.72
C THR A 50 9.33 -5.93 -7.20
N PRO A 51 9.73 -6.93 -8.00
CA PRO A 51 9.69 -8.33 -7.58
C PRO A 51 10.44 -8.58 -6.27
N GLU A 52 11.59 -7.93 -6.09
CA GLU A 52 12.42 -8.09 -4.88
C GLU A 52 11.73 -7.54 -3.64
N PHE A 53 11.01 -6.42 -3.79
CA PHE A 53 10.26 -5.82 -2.70
C PHE A 53 9.06 -6.69 -2.31
N GLU A 54 8.29 -7.17 -3.29
CA GLU A 54 7.16 -8.05 -3.01
C GLU A 54 7.60 -9.35 -2.35
N GLU A 55 8.71 -9.94 -2.79
CA GLU A 55 9.26 -11.13 -2.14
C GLU A 55 9.68 -10.84 -0.69
N ALA A 56 10.26 -9.67 -0.41
CA ALA A 56 10.59 -9.27 0.96
C ALA A 56 9.34 -9.11 1.83
N VAL A 57 8.27 -8.51 1.30
CA VAL A 57 6.98 -8.38 2.00
C VAL A 57 6.37 -9.75 2.28
N LEU A 58 6.31 -10.63 1.27
CA LEU A 58 5.77 -11.98 1.42
C LEU A 58 6.59 -12.82 2.39
N ARG A 59 7.92 -12.70 2.39
CA ARG A 59 8.78 -13.37 3.37
C ARG A 59 8.50 -12.87 4.79
N SER A 60 8.32 -11.56 4.95
CA SER A 60 7.99 -10.96 6.25
C SER A 60 6.63 -11.42 6.75
N ALA A 61 5.63 -11.48 5.86
CA ALA A 61 4.29 -11.98 6.19
C ALA A 61 4.25 -13.49 6.50
N LYS A 62 5.15 -14.27 5.91
CA LYS A 62 5.35 -15.70 6.22
C LYS A 62 6.16 -15.93 7.49
N GLY A 63 6.93 -14.94 7.95
CA GLY A 63 7.59 -15.01 9.24
C GLY A 63 6.54 -15.19 10.33
N SER A 64 6.77 -16.12 11.25
CA SER A 64 5.92 -16.26 12.44
C SER A 64 5.88 -14.91 13.15
N VAL A 65 4.69 -14.35 13.34
CA VAL A 65 4.49 -13.27 14.31
C VAL A 65 5.07 -13.78 15.62
N ASP A 66 6.05 -13.07 16.17
CA ASP A 66 6.62 -13.43 17.47
C ASP A 66 5.45 -13.31 18.46
N GLU A 67 4.89 -14.42 18.93
CA GLU A 67 3.66 -14.49 19.77
C GLU A 67 3.80 -13.67 21.06
N LYS A 68 5.02 -13.20 21.37
CA LYS A 68 5.34 -12.30 22.48
C LYS A 68 4.87 -10.86 22.28
N ASP A 69 4.58 -10.47 21.03
CA ASP A 69 4.05 -9.16 20.65
C ASP A 69 2.60 -9.31 20.15
N VAL A 70 1.74 -9.99 20.92
CA VAL A 70 0.28 -9.92 20.76
C VAL A 70 -0.25 -8.88 21.75
N TRP A 71 -0.91 -7.85 21.22
CA TRP A 71 -1.30 -6.66 21.96
C TRP A 71 -2.82 -6.72 22.06
N GLU A 72 -3.31 -7.48 23.03
CA GLU A 72 -4.75 -7.75 23.18
C GLU A 72 -5.48 -6.55 23.79
N THR A 73 -4.75 -5.71 24.53
CA THR A 73 -5.33 -4.60 25.27
C THR A 73 -4.67 -3.26 24.92
N PRO A 74 -5.41 -2.14 24.97
CA PRO A 74 -4.84 -0.80 24.83
C PRO A 74 -3.67 -0.52 25.79
N GLU A 75 -3.67 -1.14 26.98
CA GLU A 75 -2.63 -1.00 27.98
C GLU A 75 -1.29 -1.63 27.55
N ASP A 76 -1.32 -2.65 26.70
CA ASP A 76 -0.10 -3.27 26.16
C ASP A 76 0.59 -2.35 25.15
N ILE A 77 -0.21 -1.54 24.44
CA ILE A 77 0.29 -0.46 23.58
C ILE A 77 1.05 0.57 24.38
N ASP A 78 0.46 1.05 25.47
CA ASP A 78 1.09 2.05 26.33
C ASP A 78 2.39 1.55 26.99
N LYS A 79 2.41 0.29 27.44
CA LYS A 79 3.62 -0.33 28.02
C LYS A 79 4.77 -0.42 27.02
N TYR A 80 4.50 -0.80 25.78
CA TYR A 80 5.52 -0.87 24.73
C TYR A 80 6.14 0.50 24.47
N PHE A 81 5.33 1.54 24.26
CA PHE A 81 5.82 2.89 24.02
C PHE A 81 6.55 3.49 25.24
N ALA A 82 6.13 3.13 26.46
CA ALA A 82 6.86 3.50 27.67
C ALA A 82 8.24 2.85 27.74
N LYS A 83 8.38 1.57 27.34
CA LYS A 83 9.65 0.85 27.26
C LYS A 83 10.59 1.47 26.22
N LEU A 84 10.09 1.80 25.03
CA LEU A 84 10.87 2.49 24.00
C LEU A 84 11.38 3.87 24.45
N ARG A 85 10.55 4.65 25.15
CA ARG A 85 10.97 5.95 25.71
C ARG A 85 12.05 5.83 26.77
N LYS A 86 12.03 4.77 27.60
CA LYS A 86 13.09 4.50 28.58
C LYS A 86 14.43 4.16 27.92
N ILE A 87 14.41 3.37 26.85
CA ILE A 87 15.63 3.02 26.10
C ILE A 87 16.26 4.26 25.45
N HIS A 88 15.44 5.18 24.93
CA HIS A 88 15.92 6.43 24.33
C HIS A 88 16.44 7.47 25.33
N ARG A 89 16.05 7.40 26.61
CA ARG A 89 16.55 8.29 27.67
C ARG A 89 17.80 7.77 28.39
N SER A 90 18.20 6.52 28.11
CA SER A 90 19.37 5.86 28.69
C SER A 90 20.62 5.94 27.80
N LYS A 91 20.52 6.67 26.67
CA LYS A 91 21.63 7.09 25.82
C LYS A 91 21.73 8.60 25.87
#